data_AF-A0A7X5BXJ8-F1
#
_entry.id   AF-A0A7X5BXJ8-F1
#
_cell.length_a   1.000
_cell.length_b   1.000
_cell.length_c   1.000
_cell.angle_alpha   90.00
_cell.angle_beta   90.00
_cell.angle_gamma   90.00
#
_symmetry.space_group_name_H-M   'P 1'
#
loop_
_entity.id
_entity.type
_entity.pdbx_description
1 polymer ?
#
loop_
_entity_poly.entity_id
_entity_poly.type
_entity_poly.pdbx_seq_one_letter_code
_entity_poly.pdbx_strand_id
1 'polypeptide(L)'
;MADHWRAYVKEDFTIEPAGTGLLHGRLFAVKDVFGLAGWTNTAGNPDWQRTHGPSAANAPAVDLLLGQGARLQGIAHTDELMFSLNGENHHFGTPVNPRAKDRIPGGSSSGSAVAAASGAVDFGLGTDTGGSVRIPSAYCGLYGIRTTHGAVPLDGVIPLSASFDTVGWMSADARTLLDVGVALLGQDEAGRDGEEGRPGTYGAFDRLLFAEDAWSMTDDRCRKTVMAWLSRAGLAEKENGDWIAVAPDGLDAWFETFRTIQGYEIWQEHGDWIEREQPRFGPGIAERFAWSSTLERGGFERAQHNRQRIRAELRRLLGRDRLLVVPTMPGIAPKIGTTGEALEQLRKRTMQLSCIAGLGGFPQVTVPAGTVDGAPVAVSFIAGAGMDVPLLRWVDRVVSAAAGPVGQAAGQAPSVRGLPLEAGIPDAARTGRAASAAPAASSAGATGDARIHN
;
A
#
# COMPACT_ATOMS: atom_id res chain seq x y z
N MET A 1 21.17 -13.11 -1.38
CA MET A 1 20.56 -13.35 -0.04
C MET A 1 19.34 -14.21 -0.31
N ALA A 2 18.86 -15.02 0.64
CA ALA A 2 17.58 -15.70 0.44
C ALA A 2 16.46 -14.75 0.90
N ASP A 3 15.37 -14.64 0.13
CA ASP A 3 14.17 -13.90 0.52
C ASP A 3 13.47 -14.54 1.74
N HIS A 4 14.07 -14.34 2.92
CA HIS A 4 13.52 -14.80 4.19
C HIS A 4 12.20 -14.11 4.56
N TRP A 5 11.91 -12.97 3.91
CA TRP A 5 10.74 -12.16 4.17
C TRP A 5 9.59 -12.45 3.22
N ARG A 6 9.81 -13.26 2.18
CA ARG A 6 8.84 -13.56 1.11
C ARG A 6 8.28 -12.28 0.52
N ALA A 7 9.14 -11.29 0.29
CA ALA A 7 8.77 -9.98 -0.22
C ALA A 7 8.69 -9.97 -1.75
N TYR A 8 9.32 -10.93 -2.45
CA TYR A 8 9.53 -10.88 -3.89
C TYR A 8 8.88 -12.05 -4.64
N VAL A 9 8.26 -11.73 -5.77
CA VAL A 9 7.95 -12.71 -6.83
C VAL A 9 9.25 -13.12 -7.55
N LYS A 10 10.17 -12.16 -7.72
CA LYS A 10 11.48 -12.37 -8.37
C LYS A 10 12.54 -11.47 -7.72
N GLU A 11 13.27 -12.00 -6.75
CA GLU A 11 14.25 -11.25 -5.92
C GLU A 11 15.49 -10.77 -6.70
N ASP A 12 16.00 -11.61 -7.60
CA ASP A 12 17.21 -11.40 -8.39
C ASP A 12 16.99 -10.57 -9.67
N PHE A 13 15.76 -10.11 -9.92
CA PHE A 13 15.49 -9.19 -11.02
C PHE A 13 16.14 -7.84 -10.74
N THR A 14 16.94 -7.34 -11.67
CA THR A 14 17.65 -6.07 -11.53
C THR A 14 17.59 -5.27 -12.82
N ILE A 15 17.50 -3.94 -12.67
CA ILE A 15 17.73 -2.99 -13.76
C ILE A 15 18.72 -1.96 -13.24
N GLU A 16 19.86 -1.83 -13.92
CA GLU A 16 20.89 -0.87 -13.56
C GLU A 16 20.42 0.57 -13.77
N PRO A 17 20.95 1.54 -13.00
CA PRO A 17 20.61 2.95 -13.18
C PRO A 17 20.88 3.42 -14.61
N ALA A 18 19.96 4.22 -15.16
CA ALA A 18 20.08 4.82 -16.48
C ALA A 18 20.73 6.22 -16.45
N GLY A 19 20.96 6.76 -15.25
CA GLY A 19 21.57 8.08 -15.05
C GLY A 19 22.11 8.27 -13.65
N THR A 20 22.38 9.52 -13.29
CA THR A 20 22.81 9.94 -11.95
C THR A 20 21.92 11.06 -11.47
N GLY A 21 21.57 11.05 -10.19
CA GLY A 21 20.69 12.07 -9.62
C GLY A 21 20.53 11.92 -8.12
N LEU A 22 19.41 12.43 -7.61
CA LEU A 22 19.14 12.49 -6.17
C LEU A 22 19.08 11.11 -5.50
N LEU A 23 18.82 10.05 -6.28
CA LEU A 23 18.70 8.67 -5.81
C LEU A 23 19.95 7.82 -6.11
N HIS A 24 21.07 8.45 -6.47
CA HIS A 24 22.31 7.72 -6.76
C HIS A 24 22.69 6.78 -5.61
N GLY A 25 22.88 5.50 -5.95
CA GLY A 25 23.28 4.45 -5.00
C GLY A 25 22.13 3.89 -4.16
N ARG A 26 20.90 4.35 -4.34
CA ARG A 26 19.70 3.81 -3.68
C ARG A 26 19.17 2.59 -4.43
N LEU A 27 18.65 1.63 -3.67
CA LEU A 27 17.97 0.44 -4.16
C LEU A 27 16.47 0.60 -3.96
N PHE A 28 15.70 0.13 -4.94
CA PHE A 28 14.26 0.05 -4.77
C PHE A 28 13.68 -1.27 -5.27
N ALA A 29 12.61 -1.71 -4.63
CA ALA A 29 11.78 -2.81 -5.11
C ALA A 29 10.53 -2.23 -5.78
N VAL A 30 10.01 -2.90 -6.80
CA VAL A 30 8.79 -2.47 -7.50
C VAL A 30 7.69 -3.52 -7.38
N LYS A 31 6.48 -3.10 -7.04
CA LYS A 31 5.29 -3.98 -7.00
C LYS A 31 5.08 -4.66 -8.36
N ASP A 32 4.66 -5.91 -8.36
CA ASP A 32 4.44 -6.73 -9.57
C ASP A 32 3.18 -6.36 -10.38
N VAL A 33 3.05 -5.08 -10.68
CA VAL A 33 1.98 -4.46 -11.49
C VAL A 33 2.53 -3.37 -12.41
N PHE A 34 3.78 -2.96 -12.21
CA PHE A 34 4.47 -2.04 -13.10
C PHE A 34 5.10 -2.86 -14.23
N GLY A 35 4.85 -2.43 -15.46
CA GLY A 35 5.49 -2.98 -16.65
C GLY A 35 7.00 -2.83 -16.54
N LEU A 36 7.71 -3.92 -16.83
CA LEU A 36 9.17 -3.96 -16.90
C LEU A 36 9.53 -4.66 -18.20
N ALA A 37 10.43 -4.09 -18.99
CA ALA A 37 10.75 -4.60 -20.31
C ALA A 37 11.16 -6.09 -20.24
N GLY A 38 10.44 -6.95 -20.97
CA GLY A 38 10.68 -8.39 -21.00
C GLY A 38 10.10 -9.20 -19.82
N TRP A 39 9.44 -8.56 -18.84
CA TRP A 39 8.79 -9.24 -17.72
C TRP A 39 7.27 -9.37 -17.94
N THR A 40 6.73 -10.55 -17.65
CA THR A 40 5.28 -10.78 -17.57
C THR A 40 4.85 -10.70 -16.11
N ASN A 41 4.17 -9.61 -15.74
CA ASN A 41 3.64 -9.42 -14.39
C ASN A 41 2.62 -10.50 -14.01
N THR A 42 2.61 -10.89 -12.74
CA THR A 42 1.58 -11.79 -12.20
C THR A 42 0.33 -11.05 -11.76
N ALA A 43 0.43 -9.77 -11.38
CA ALA A 43 -0.63 -9.07 -10.65
C ALA A 43 -1.15 -9.89 -9.45
N GLY A 44 -0.30 -10.73 -8.84
CA GLY A 44 -0.69 -11.62 -7.75
C GLY A 44 -1.62 -12.77 -8.16
N ASN A 45 -1.80 -13.07 -9.45
CA ASN A 45 -2.59 -14.20 -9.96
C ASN A 45 -1.84 -14.98 -11.05
N PRO A 46 -1.66 -16.32 -10.94
CA PRO A 46 -0.95 -17.11 -11.95
C PRO A 46 -1.68 -17.20 -13.29
N ASP A 47 -3.02 -17.15 -13.30
CA ASP A 47 -3.81 -17.18 -14.52
C ASP A 47 -3.70 -15.84 -15.27
N TRP A 48 -3.52 -14.71 -14.56
CA TRP A 48 -3.18 -13.42 -15.20
C TRP A 48 -1.83 -13.51 -15.93
N GLN A 49 -0.80 -14.04 -15.27
CA GLN A 49 0.52 -14.22 -15.89
C GLN A 49 0.46 -15.13 -17.12
N ARG A 50 -0.33 -16.21 -17.05
CA ARG A 50 -0.49 -17.18 -18.14
C ARG A 50 -1.12 -16.57 -19.39
N THR A 51 -2.01 -15.59 -19.23
CA THR A 51 -2.81 -15.03 -20.35
C THR A 51 -2.26 -13.71 -20.90
N HIS A 52 -1.20 -13.16 -20.30
CA HIS A 52 -0.59 -11.91 -20.71
C HIS A 52 0.86 -12.11 -21.17
N GLY A 53 1.30 -11.27 -22.11
CA GLY A 53 2.68 -11.26 -22.59
C GLY A 53 3.60 -10.36 -21.75
N PRO A 54 4.92 -10.43 -21.98
CA PRO A 54 5.86 -9.53 -21.33
C PRO A 54 5.63 -8.09 -21.77
N SER A 55 5.90 -7.14 -20.87
CA SER A 55 5.84 -5.72 -21.21
C SER A 55 6.92 -5.34 -22.21
N ALA A 56 6.58 -4.49 -23.18
CA ALA A 56 7.50 -4.03 -24.22
C ALA A 56 8.51 -2.99 -23.68
N ALA A 57 8.14 -2.25 -22.65
CA ALA A 57 8.94 -1.21 -22.03
C ALA A 57 8.71 -1.19 -20.52
N ASN A 58 9.58 -0.47 -19.81
CA ASN A 58 9.35 -0.14 -18.40
C ASN A 58 8.21 0.89 -18.28
N ALA A 59 7.48 0.84 -17.17
CA ALA A 59 6.57 1.91 -16.80
C ALA A 59 7.36 3.22 -16.60
N PRO A 60 6.87 4.40 -17.05
CA PRO A 60 7.62 5.65 -16.96
C PRO A 60 8.04 6.03 -15.52
N ALA A 61 7.24 5.68 -14.52
CA ALA A 61 7.59 5.86 -13.11
C ALA A 61 8.89 5.12 -12.73
N VAL A 62 9.13 3.94 -13.30
CA VAL A 62 10.36 3.17 -13.09
C VAL A 62 11.53 3.85 -13.80
N ASP A 63 11.36 4.26 -15.06
CA ASP A 63 12.42 4.94 -15.82
C ASP A 63 12.84 6.27 -15.19
N LEU A 64 11.91 7.03 -14.62
CA LEU A 64 12.23 8.26 -13.87
C LEU A 64 13.16 7.97 -12.69
N LEU A 65 12.91 6.90 -11.92
CA LEU A 65 13.75 6.51 -10.79
C LEU A 65 15.13 6.03 -11.24
N LEU A 66 15.18 5.21 -12.29
CA LEU A 66 16.43 4.73 -12.89
C LEU A 66 17.27 5.90 -13.43
N GLY A 67 16.63 6.88 -14.06
CA GLY A 67 17.27 8.11 -14.54
C GLY A 67 17.84 8.98 -13.41
N GLN A 68 17.22 8.93 -12.22
CA GLN A 68 17.70 9.61 -11.01
C GLN A 68 18.77 8.83 -10.23
N GLY A 69 19.29 7.74 -10.80
CA GLY A 69 20.42 6.99 -10.25
C GLY A 69 20.04 5.87 -9.28
N ALA A 70 18.75 5.58 -9.10
CA ALA A 70 18.31 4.43 -8.33
C ALA A 70 18.52 3.14 -9.13
N ARG A 71 18.79 2.03 -8.45
CA ARG A 71 18.84 0.69 -9.05
C ARG A 71 17.60 -0.10 -8.65
N LEU A 72 16.93 -0.70 -9.62
CA LEU A 72 15.83 -1.63 -9.33
C LEU A 72 16.44 -2.95 -8.81
N GLN A 73 15.95 -3.40 -7.66
CA GLN A 73 16.28 -4.66 -7.01
C GLN A 73 14.99 -5.36 -6.58
N GLY A 74 14.60 -6.36 -7.36
CA GLY A 74 13.50 -7.26 -7.07
C GLY A 74 12.14 -6.76 -7.52
N ILE A 75 11.32 -7.73 -7.96
CA ILE A 75 9.90 -7.55 -8.27
C ILE A 75 9.11 -8.05 -7.06
N ALA A 76 8.41 -7.13 -6.41
CA ALA A 76 7.78 -7.33 -5.13
C ALA A 76 6.35 -7.88 -5.23
N HIS A 77 5.95 -8.69 -4.25
CA HIS A 77 4.61 -9.24 -4.15
C HIS A 77 3.51 -8.16 -4.09
N THR A 78 2.33 -8.55 -4.59
CA THR A 78 1.08 -7.81 -4.49
C THR A 78 -0.05 -8.73 -4.05
N ASP A 79 -1.09 -8.16 -3.44
CA ASP A 79 -2.39 -8.84 -3.33
C ASP A 79 -2.91 -9.16 -4.73
N GLU A 80 -3.70 -10.22 -4.81
CA GLU A 80 -4.32 -10.71 -6.04
C GLU A 80 -5.16 -9.63 -6.73
N LEU A 81 -4.77 -9.28 -7.94
CA LEU A 81 -5.31 -8.23 -8.79
C LEU A 81 -5.50 -6.90 -8.04
N MET A 82 -4.63 -6.62 -7.07
CA MET A 82 -4.64 -5.43 -6.22
C MET A 82 -5.92 -5.24 -5.39
N PHE A 83 -6.91 -6.15 -5.46
CA PHE A 83 -8.27 -5.96 -4.95
C PHE A 83 -8.44 -6.41 -3.48
N SER A 84 -7.50 -5.98 -2.65
CA SER A 84 -7.44 -6.26 -1.21
C SER A 84 -6.52 -5.26 -0.50
N LEU A 85 -6.56 -5.26 0.84
CA LEU A 85 -5.71 -4.44 1.72
C LEU A 85 -4.92 -5.27 2.75
N ASN A 86 -4.90 -6.60 2.61
CA ASN A 86 -4.39 -7.48 3.65
C ASN A 86 -2.90 -7.79 3.49
N GLY A 87 -2.42 -7.92 2.26
CA GLY A 87 -1.07 -8.45 2.01
C GLY A 87 -0.99 -9.96 1.91
N GLU A 88 -2.12 -10.66 2.09
CA GLU A 88 -2.22 -12.11 1.93
C GLU A 88 -2.55 -12.44 0.47
N ASN A 89 -1.82 -13.40 -0.11
CA ASN A 89 -2.09 -13.90 -1.44
C ASN A 89 -2.25 -15.43 -1.41
N HIS A 90 -3.37 -15.94 -1.94
CA HIS A 90 -3.68 -17.36 -1.93
C HIS A 90 -2.69 -18.21 -2.75
N HIS A 91 -2.22 -17.65 -3.87
CA HIS A 91 -1.37 -18.37 -4.83
C HIS A 91 0.10 -18.30 -4.47
N PHE A 92 0.54 -17.14 -3.98
CA PHE A 92 1.95 -16.84 -3.77
C PHE A 92 2.37 -16.78 -2.30
N GLY A 93 1.42 -16.87 -1.37
CA GLY A 93 1.67 -16.75 0.06
C GLY A 93 1.68 -15.30 0.54
N THR A 94 2.11 -15.10 1.79
CA THR A 94 2.05 -13.80 2.47
C THR A 94 3.47 -13.33 2.82
N PRO A 95 3.87 -12.11 2.44
CA PRO A 95 5.09 -11.50 2.93
C PRO A 95 5.08 -11.37 4.46
N VAL A 96 6.21 -11.65 5.10
CA VAL A 96 6.33 -11.63 6.56
C VAL A 96 6.58 -10.19 7.03
N ASN A 97 5.67 -9.62 7.82
CA ASN A 97 5.82 -8.27 8.37
C ASN A 97 7.04 -8.20 9.32
N PRO A 98 8.10 -7.41 9.00
CA PRO A 98 9.30 -7.35 9.83
C PRO A 98 9.10 -6.71 11.19
N ARG A 99 8.06 -5.87 11.34
CA ARG A 99 7.75 -5.15 12.59
C ARG A 99 6.73 -5.87 13.47
N ALA A 100 5.98 -6.83 12.93
CA ALA A 100 5.07 -7.66 13.69
C ALA A 100 4.82 -9.01 12.99
N LYS A 101 5.72 -9.98 13.22
CA LYS A 101 5.80 -11.23 12.43
C LYS A 101 4.55 -12.13 12.48
N ASP A 102 3.71 -12.00 13.50
CA ASP A 102 2.46 -12.74 13.65
C ASP A 102 1.26 -12.03 13.00
N ARG A 103 1.49 -10.89 12.34
CA ARG A 103 0.47 -10.02 11.75
C ARG A 103 0.69 -9.81 10.26
N ILE A 104 -0.40 -9.52 9.57
CA ILE A 104 -0.38 -9.25 8.14
C ILE A 104 0.42 -7.96 7.84
N PRO A 105 1.14 -7.89 6.71
CA PRO A 105 1.91 -6.70 6.35
C PRO A 105 1.02 -5.56 5.83
N GLY A 106 -0.25 -5.82 5.52
CA GLY A 106 -1.10 -4.91 4.77
C GLY A 106 -0.84 -5.02 3.28
N GLY A 107 -1.74 -4.46 2.47
CA GLY A 107 -1.70 -4.56 1.02
C GLY A 107 -2.44 -3.42 0.33
N SER A 108 -2.48 -3.37 -1.00
CA SER A 108 -1.97 -4.42 -1.89
C SER A 108 -0.47 -4.34 -2.22
N SER A 109 0.25 -3.30 -1.82
CA SER A 109 1.71 -3.17 -2.06
C SER A 109 2.54 -3.85 -0.96
N SER A 110 2.18 -5.09 -0.62
CA SER A 110 2.69 -5.83 0.54
C SER A 110 4.18 -6.15 0.45
N GLY A 111 4.62 -6.69 -0.70
CA GLY A 111 6.03 -7.00 -0.92
C GLY A 111 6.91 -5.76 -0.88
N SER A 112 6.47 -4.66 -1.50
CA SER A 112 7.21 -3.39 -1.52
C SER A 112 7.44 -2.86 -0.10
N ALA A 113 6.42 -2.96 0.76
CA ALA A 113 6.52 -2.56 2.16
C ALA A 113 7.46 -3.46 2.95
N VAL A 114 7.35 -4.77 2.80
CA VAL A 114 8.22 -5.71 3.52
C VAL A 114 9.68 -5.59 3.06
N ALA A 115 9.93 -5.38 1.77
CA ALA A 115 11.26 -5.15 1.22
C ALA A 115 11.92 -3.88 1.83
N ALA A 116 11.18 -2.77 1.90
CA ALA A 116 11.67 -1.54 2.52
C ALA A 116 11.81 -1.67 4.05
N ALA A 117 10.83 -2.27 4.73
CA ALA A 117 10.83 -2.42 6.19
C ALA A 117 11.91 -3.37 6.72
N SER A 118 12.31 -4.35 5.91
CA SER A 118 13.42 -5.26 6.23
C SER A 118 14.80 -4.65 5.93
N GLY A 119 14.87 -3.51 5.23
CA GLY A 119 16.11 -2.91 4.76
C GLY A 119 16.75 -3.65 3.59
N ALA A 120 16.01 -4.52 2.89
CA ALA A 120 16.48 -5.18 1.68
C ALA A 120 16.66 -4.18 0.52
N VAL A 121 15.86 -3.12 0.52
CA VAL A 121 15.95 -1.95 -0.37
C VAL A 121 15.76 -0.66 0.42
N ASP A 122 16.20 0.48 -0.12
CA ASP A 122 16.04 1.79 0.52
C ASP A 122 14.58 2.26 0.48
N PHE A 123 13.85 1.95 -0.59
CA PHE A 123 12.43 2.27 -0.73
C PHE A 123 11.66 1.25 -1.58
N GLY A 124 10.35 1.17 -1.40
CA GLY A 124 9.45 0.34 -2.21
C GLY A 124 8.51 1.21 -3.04
N LEU A 125 8.36 0.87 -4.33
CA LEU A 125 7.37 1.47 -5.23
C LEU A 125 6.11 0.61 -5.28
N GLY A 126 4.95 1.25 -5.25
CA GLY A 126 3.65 0.58 -5.23
C GLY A 126 2.53 1.43 -5.83
N THR A 127 1.30 0.93 -5.71
CA THR A 127 0.10 1.64 -6.13
C THR A 127 -0.86 1.81 -4.97
N ASP A 128 -1.58 2.93 -4.93
CA ASP A 128 -2.61 3.22 -3.93
C ASP A 128 -3.93 3.59 -4.62
N THR A 129 -4.95 2.75 -4.42
CA THR A 129 -6.33 2.98 -4.89
C THR A 129 -7.23 3.27 -3.70
N GLY A 130 -7.29 2.32 -2.76
CA GLY A 130 -8.05 2.40 -1.51
C GLY A 130 -7.17 2.36 -0.26
N GLY A 131 -5.89 2.71 -0.35
CA GLY A 131 -4.93 2.62 0.77
C GLY A 131 -3.73 1.72 0.52
N SER A 132 -3.56 1.21 -0.70
CA SER A 132 -2.60 0.15 -1.00
C SER A 132 -1.11 0.50 -0.86
N VAL A 133 -0.76 1.77 -0.59
CA VAL A 133 0.58 2.17 -0.11
C VAL A 133 0.50 2.55 1.37
N ARG A 134 -0.51 3.32 1.76
CA ARG A 134 -0.66 3.86 3.11
C ARG A 134 -0.84 2.79 4.19
N ILE A 135 -1.69 1.79 3.94
CA ILE A 135 -1.97 0.70 4.88
C ILE A 135 -0.75 -0.19 5.12
N PRO A 136 -0.09 -0.73 4.08
CA PRO A 136 1.12 -1.50 4.31
C PRO A 136 2.28 -0.65 4.88
N SER A 137 2.35 0.65 4.58
CA SER A 137 3.29 1.54 5.27
C SER A 137 3.01 1.58 6.77
N ALA A 138 1.75 1.80 7.14
CA ALA A 138 1.36 1.91 8.53
C ALA A 138 1.57 0.61 9.31
N TYR A 139 1.21 -0.54 8.75
CA TYR A 139 1.40 -1.86 9.39
C TYR A 139 2.86 -2.31 9.47
N CYS A 140 3.69 -1.93 8.49
CA CYS A 140 5.12 -2.25 8.48
C CYS A 140 6.00 -1.15 9.13
N GLY A 141 5.40 -0.12 9.73
CA GLY A 141 6.13 0.96 10.42
C GLY A 141 7.01 1.79 9.50
N LEU A 142 6.53 2.07 8.29
CA LEU A 142 7.19 2.89 7.27
C LEU A 142 6.49 4.24 7.09
N TYR A 143 7.25 5.19 6.55
CA TYR A 143 6.67 6.36 5.91
C TYR A 143 6.16 5.95 4.53
N GLY A 144 5.05 6.53 4.08
CA GLY A 144 4.55 6.26 2.74
C GLY A 144 3.62 7.34 2.21
N ILE A 145 3.54 7.47 0.90
CA ILE A 145 2.73 8.50 0.24
C ILE A 145 1.82 7.92 -0.82
N ARG A 146 0.55 8.30 -0.75
CA ARG A 146 -0.36 8.35 -1.90
C ARG A 146 -0.22 9.74 -2.53
N THR A 147 0.06 9.83 -3.82
CA THR A 147 0.18 11.13 -4.49
C THR A 147 -1.18 11.75 -4.81
N THR A 148 -1.18 13.00 -5.22
CA THR A 148 -2.26 13.59 -6.01
C THR A 148 -2.56 12.67 -7.20
N HIS A 149 -3.85 12.49 -7.48
CA HIS A 149 -4.27 11.68 -8.62
C HIS A 149 -3.75 12.27 -9.93
N GLY A 150 -3.06 11.46 -10.74
CA GLY A 150 -2.42 11.87 -11.99
C GLY A 150 -1.08 12.60 -11.86
N ALA A 151 -0.50 12.73 -10.65
CA ALA A 151 0.77 13.44 -10.46
C ALA A 151 2.01 12.64 -10.93
N VAL A 152 1.92 11.31 -10.91
CA VAL A 152 2.94 10.41 -11.47
C VAL A 152 2.26 9.57 -12.57
N PRO A 153 2.90 9.39 -13.74
CA PRO A 153 2.34 8.59 -14.82
C PRO A 153 2.00 7.16 -14.38
N LEU A 154 0.86 6.66 -14.85
CA LEU A 154 0.39 5.29 -14.64
C LEU A 154 0.52 4.43 -15.91
N ASP A 155 1.08 4.97 -16.99
CA ASP A 155 1.31 4.21 -18.22
C ASP A 155 2.15 2.95 -17.94
N GLY A 156 1.71 1.83 -18.48
CA GLY A 156 2.34 0.53 -18.23
C GLY A 156 2.11 -0.04 -16.83
N VAL A 157 1.26 0.56 -15.99
CA VAL A 157 0.82 -0.01 -14.71
C VAL A 157 -0.52 -0.72 -14.91
N ILE A 158 -0.64 -1.95 -14.41
CA ILE A 158 -1.92 -2.69 -14.46
C ILE A 158 -2.96 -1.92 -13.63
N PRO A 159 -4.08 -1.49 -14.24
CA PRO A 159 -5.09 -0.70 -13.56
C PRO A 159 -5.89 -1.55 -12.57
N LEU A 160 -6.51 -0.87 -11.60
CA LEU A 160 -7.57 -1.42 -10.75
C LEU A 160 -8.82 -0.55 -10.87
N SER A 161 -8.69 0.75 -10.64
CA SER A 161 -9.75 1.74 -10.79
C SER A 161 -9.13 3.07 -11.17
N ALA A 162 -9.17 3.38 -12.47
CA ALA A 162 -8.49 4.52 -13.07
C ALA A 162 -8.81 5.86 -12.38
N SER A 163 -10.02 6.01 -11.83
CA SER A 163 -10.42 7.19 -11.07
C SER A 163 -9.63 7.41 -9.78
N PHE A 164 -9.05 6.37 -9.19
CA PHE A 164 -8.44 6.40 -7.87
C PHE A 164 -7.00 5.92 -7.83
N ASP A 165 -6.56 5.18 -8.84
CA ASP A 165 -5.19 4.66 -8.91
C ASP A 165 -4.16 5.79 -8.87
N THR A 166 -3.12 5.58 -8.07
CA THR A 166 -1.96 6.46 -7.98
C THR A 166 -0.72 5.62 -7.80
N VAL A 167 0.40 6.08 -8.36
CA VAL A 167 1.72 5.58 -7.95
C VAL A 167 2.04 6.18 -6.59
N GLY A 168 2.58 5.36 -5.69
CA GLY A 168 3.07 5.81 -4.40
C GLY A 168 4.29 5.01 -3.99
N TRP A 169 4.98 5.47 -2.95
CA TRP A 169 6.18 4.81 -2.46
C TRP A 169 6.27 4.87 -0.95
N MET A 170 7.19 4.08 -0.41
CA MET A 170 7.38 3.89 1.02
C MET A 170 8.85 3.67 1.38
N SER A 171 9.27 4.21 2.52
CA SER A 171 10.66 4.14 3.00
C SER A 171 10.72 4.11 4.52
N ALA A 172 11.85 3.64 5.05
CA ALA A 172 12.06 3.55 6.49
C ALA A 172 12.30 4.93 7.16
N ASP A 173 12.65 5.94 6.37
CA ASP A 173 12.90 7.31 6.83
C ASP A 173 12.21 8.35 5.92
N ALA A 174 11.87 9.50 6.51
CA ALA A 174 11.15 10.58 5.82
C ALA A 174 12.00 11.28 4.74
N ARG A 175 13.33 11.25 4.89
CA ARG A 175 14.24 11.92 3.95
C ARG A 175 14.28 11.19 2.61
N THR A 176 14.44 9.86 2.65
CA THR A 176 14.32 9.00 1.46
C THR A 176 12.94 9.16 0.81
N LEU A 177 11.86 9.26 1.61
CA LEU A 177 10.52 9.49 1.07
C LEU A 177 10.45 10.80 0.26
N LEU A 178 11.03 11.88 0.81
CA LEU A 178 11.09 13.18 0.15
C LEU A 178 11.96 13.14 -1.11
N ASP A 179 13.14 12.53 -1.04
CA ASP A 179 14.07 12.46 -2.17
C ASP A 179 13.44 11.72 -3.37
N VAL A 180 12.71 10.62 -3.13
CA VAL A 180 11.93 9.92 -4.17
C VAL A 180 10.81 10.82 -4.72
N GLY A 181 10.15 11.61 -3.88
CA GLY A 181 9.14 12.55 -4.33
C GLY A 181 9.69 13.66 -5.22
N VAL A 182 10.85 14.21 -4.89
CA VAL A 182 11.52 15.20 -5.74
C VAL A 182 11.99 14.56 -7.05
N ALA A 183 12.46 13.31 -7.02
CA ALA A 183 12.84 12.57 -8.23
C ALA A 183 11.65 12.35 -9.19
N LEU A 184 10.48 12.00 -8.68
CA LEU A 184 9.29 11.69 -9.48
C LEU A 184 8.47 12.91 -9.88
N LEU A 185 8.44 13.95 -9.04
CA LEU A 185 7.51 15.10 -9.18
C LEU A 185 8.24 16.43 -9.42
N GLY A 186 9.56 16.49 -9.17
CA GLY A 186 10.33 17.73 -9.18
C GLY A 186 10.73 18.23 -10.57
N GLN A 187 10.50 17.44 -11.63
CA GLN A 187 10.80 17.86 -13.02
C GLN A 187 9.95 19.06 -13.47
N ASP A 188 8.79 19.28 -12.85
CA ASP A 188 7.90 20.43 -13.09
C ASP A 188 8.29 21.69 -12.29
N GLU A 189 9.13 21.60 -11.25
CA GLU A 189 9.55 22.78 -10.48
C GLU A 189 10.58 23.62 -11.27
N ALA A 190 11.44 22.99 -12.07
CA ALA A 190 12.43 23.68 -12.91
C ALA A 190 11.80 24.50 -14.07
N GLY A 191 10.52 24.26 -14.39
CA GLY A 191 9.76 25.03 -15.39
C GLY A 191 8.93 26.18 -14.81
N ARG A 192 8.89 26.33 -13.47
CA ARG A 192 8.06 27.33 -12.76
C ARG A 192 8.87 28.46 -12.13
N ASP A 193 10.14 28.60 -12.48
CA ASP A 193 10.99 29.75 -12.13
C ASP A 193 10.55 31.08 -12.81
N GLY A 194 9.38 31.10 -13.45
CA GLY A 194 8.86 32.23 -14.23
C GLY A 194 7.91 33.19 -13.49
N GLU A 195 7.18 32.76 -12.45
CA GLU A 195 6.30 33.68 -11.72
C GLU A 195 6.28 33.39 -10.21
N GLU A 196 6.75 34.39 -9.46
CA GLU A 196 6.73 34.56 -8.01
C GLU A 196 7.78 33.81 -7.17
N GLY A 197 9.02 34.27 -7.34
CA GLY A 197 10.09 34.10 -6.36
C GLY A 197 9.77 34.71 -5.00
N ARG A 198 9.76 33.86 -3.97
CA ARG A 198 10.40 34.11 -2.67
C ARG A 198 10.98 32.79 -2.14
N PRO A 199 12.25 32.74 -1.72
CA PRO A 199 12.73 31.66 -0.86
C PRO A 199 11.98 31.76 0.47
N GLY A 200 10.95 30.92 0.68
CA GLY A 200 10.22 30.86 1.95
C GLY A 200 8.72 30.51 1.94
N THR A 201 8.05 30.40 0.79
CA THR A 201 6.56 30.29 0.76
C THR A 201 6.00 28.95 0.30
N TYR A 202 6.81 28.00 -0.16
CA TYR A 202 6.35 26.63 -0.42
C TYR A 202 6.52 25.76 0.84
N GLY A 203 5.42 25.52 1.56
CA GLY A 203 5.36 24.50 2.63
C GLY A 203 5.08 24.98 4.05
N ALA A 204 4.53 26.18 4.26
CA ALA A 204 3.92 26.51 5.55
C ALA A 204 2.47 26.00 5.55
N PHE A 205 2.26 24.81 6.10
CA PHE A 205 0.92 24.42 6.52
C PHE A 205 0.64 25.12 7.84
N ASP A 206 -0.16 26.19 7.78
CA ASP A 206 -0.38 27.10 8.90
C ASP A 206 -1.42 26.58 9.89
N ARG A 207 -2.23 25.60 9.45
CA ARG A 207 -3.31 25.02 10.25
C ARG A 207 -3.45 23.51 10.05
N LEU A 208 -3.60 22.82 11.17
CA LEU A 208 -3.97 21.40 11.21
C LEU A 208 -5.46 21.29 11.52
N LEU A 209 -6.16 20.42 10.79
CA LEU A 209 -7.56 20.10 10.99
C LEU A 209 -7.67 18.62 11.35
N PHE A 210 -8.15 18.29 12.53
CA PHE A 210 -8.34 16.94 13.03
C PHE A 210 -9.74 16.45 12.65
N ALA A 211 -9.83 15.35 11.90
CA ALA A 211 -11.10 14.77 11.47
C ALA A 211 -11.75 13.97 12.62
N GLU A 212 -12.66 14.60 13.36
CA GLU A 212 -13.32 14.04 14.55
C GLU A 212 -13.98 12.69 14.29
N ASP A 213 -14.74 12.61 13.20
CA ASP A 213 -15.38 11.41 12.70
C ASP A 213 -14.38 10.29 12.38
N ALA A 214 -13.23 10.60 11.77
CA ALA A 214 -12.17 9.63 11.51
C ALA A 214 -11.52 9.12 12.82
N TRP A 215 -11.22 10.03 13.75
CA TRP A 215 -10.62 9.69 15.04
C TRP A 215 -11.58 8.92 15.96
N SER A 216 -12.89 9.10 15.81
CA SER A 216 -13.91 8.33 16.55
C SER A 216 -13.89 6.83 16.23
N MET A 217 -13.34 6.46 15.06
CA MET A 217 -13.24 5.07 14.61
C MET A 217 -12.00 4.34 15.11
N THR A 218 -11.09 5.05 15.78
CA THR A 218 -9.78 4.52 16.18
C THR A 218 -9.83 3.91 17.57
N ASP A 219 -9.26 2.73 17.74
CA ASP A 219 -9.04 2.11 19.05
C ASP A 219 -8.36 3.10 20.02
N ASP A 220 -8.86 3.19 21.25
CA ASP A 220 -8.42 4.19 22.23
C ASP A 220 -6.92 4.12 22.53
N ARG A 221 -6.33 2.92 22.57
CA ARG A 221 -4.89 2.75 22.83
C ARG A 221 -4.08 3.23 21.64
N CYS A 222 -4.54 2.96 20.42
CA CYS A 222 -3.95 3.48 19.20
C CYS A 222 -4.07 5.01 19.15
N ARG A 223 -5.27 5.57 19.38
CA ARG A 223 -5.51 7.02 19.42
C ARG A 223 -4.59 7.70 20.43
N LYS A 224 -4.52 7.20 21.67
CA LYS A 224 -3.65 7.75 22.72
C LYS A 224 -2.17 7.74 22.32
N THR A 225 -1.71 6.65 21.71
CA THR A 225 -0.31 6.51 21.26
C THR A 225 0.01 7.54 20.19
N VAL A 226 -0.88 7.70 19.21
CA VAL A 226 -0.69 8.65 18.11
C VAL A 226 -0.76 10.10 18.62
N MET A 227 -1.71 10.42 19.49
CA MET A 227 -1.81 11.77 20.08
C MET A 227 -0.58 12.13 20.92
N ALA A 228 0.00 11.18 21.65
CA ALA A 228 1.25 11.39 22.36
C ALA A 228 2.43 11.68 21.41
N TRP A 229 2.45 11.04 20.23
CA TRP A 229 3.44 11.36 19.19
C TRP A 229 3.21 12.77 18.61
N LEU A 230 1.97 13.13 18.28
CA LEU A 230 1.62 14.46 17.76
C LEU A 230 2.01 15.57 18.75
N SER A 231 1.77 15.34 20.05
CA SER A 231 2.19 16.26 21.11
C SER A 231 3.70 16.45 21.17
N ARG A 232 4.48 15.36 21.13
CA ARG A 232 5.95 15.42 21.09
C ARG A 232 6.48 16.10 19.83
N ALA A 233 5.77 15.98 18.71
CA ALA A 233 6.11 16.64 17.45
C ALA A 233 5.71 18.13 17.41
N GLY A 234 5.12 18.67 18.48
CA GLY A 234 4.64 20.06 18.52
C GLY A 234 3.38 20.29 17.66
N LEU A 235 2.66 19.23 17.33
CA LEU A 235 1.47 19.23 16.48
C LEU A 235 0.19 18.97 17.27
N ALA A 236 0.23 19.08 18.59
CA ALA A 236 -0.96 18.89 19.43
C ALA A 236 -2.05 19.91 19.10
N GLU A 237 -3.27 19.50 19.39
CA GLU A 237 -4.50 20.29 19.30
C GLU A 237 -4.33 21.65 20.00
N LYS A 238 -4.79 22.73 19.37
CA LYS A 238 -5.04 23.99 20.08
C LYS A 238 -6.44 23.93 20.68
N GLU A 239 -6.60 24.40 21.92
CA GLU A 239 -7.82 24.27 22.73
C GLU A 239 -9.12 24.82 22.09
N ASN A 240 -9.06 25.55 20.97
CA ASN A 240 -10.23 26.08 20.28
C ASN A 240 -10.07 26.01 18.74
N GLY A 241 -10.67 25.00 18.11
CA GLY A 241 -11.12 25.10 16.71
C GLY A 241 -10.44 24.23 15.65
N ASP A 242 -9.63 23.24 16.02
CA ASP A 242 -8.95 22.39 15.03
C ASP A 242 -9.67 21.06 14.74
N TRP A 243 -10.70 20.69 15.50
CA TRP A 243 -11.50 19.48 15.25
C TRP A 243 -12.71 19.76 14.36
N ILE A 244 -12.92 18.92 13.35
CA ILE A 244 -14.03 19.04 12.40
C ILE A 244 -14.62 17.68 12.06
N ALA A 245 -15.92 17.64 11.77
CA ALA A 245 -16.51 16.52 11.03
C ALA A 245 -16.16 16.67 9.54
N VAL A 246 -15.28 15.81 9.00
CA VAL A 246 -14.85 15.91 7.60
C VAL A 246 -15.93 15.41 6.64
N ALA A 247 -16.72 14.42 7.08
CA ALA A 247 -17.82 13.82 6.34
C ALA A 247 -19.14 14.04 7.09
N PRO A 248 -19.84 15.18 6.90
CA PRO A 248 -21.10 15.47 7.57
C PRO A 248 -22.19 14.42 7.33
N ASP A 249 -22.19 13.77 6.16
CA ASP A 249 -23.11 12.68 5.80
C ASP A 249 -22.63 11.30 6.30
N GLY A 250 -21.50 11.26 7.02
CA GLY A 250 -20.84 10.07 7.53
C GLY A 250 -19.80 9.46 6.59
N LEU A 251 -18.71 8.94 7.18
CA LEU A 251 -17.66 8.24 6.43
C LEU A 251 -18.16 6.95 5.76
N ASP A 252 -19.27 6.38 6.24
CA ASP A 252 -19.92 5.24 5.57
C ASP A 252 -20.48 5.61 4.20
N ALA A 253 -21.18 6.75 4.08
CA ALA A 253 -21.70 7.23 2.81
C ALA A 253 -20.57 7.58 1.82
N TRP A 254 -19.47 8.13 2.32
CA TRP A 254 -18.27 8.40 1.52
C TRP A 254 -17.61 7.11 1.04
N PHE A 255 -17.49 6.12 1.93
CA PHE A 255 -17.01 4.79 1.57
C PHE A 255 -17.89 4.12 0.51
N GLU A 256 -19.21 4.16 0.63
CA GLU A 256 -20.12 3.58 -0.38
C GLU A 256 -20.00 4.30 -1.74
N THR A 257 -19.78 5.61 -1.72
CA THR A 257 -19.49 6.40 -2.94
C THR A 257 -18.20 5.93 -3.60
N PHE A 258 -17.11 5.84 -2.81
CA PHE A 258 -15.81 5.36 -3.27
C PHE A 258 -15.92 3.93 -3.81
N ARG A 259 -16.53 3.02 -3.02
CA ARG A 259 -16.66 1.60 -3.30
C ARG A 259 -17.46 1.38 -4.59
N THR A 260 -18.57 2.09 -4.79
CA THR A 260 -19.40 1.98 -6.01
C THR A 260 -18.60 2.35 -7.26
N ILE A 261 -17.86 3.46 -7.22
CA ILE A 261 -17.02 3.90 -8.34
C ILE A 261 -15.91 2.87 -8.59
N GLN A 262 -15.20 2.49 -7.53
CA GLN A 262 -14.09 1.54 -7.61
C GLN A 262 -14.55 0.20 -8.18
N GLY A 263 -15.62 -0.38 -7.62
CA GLY A 263 -16.12 -1.67 -8.05
C GLY A 263 -16.57 -1.69 -9.51
N TYR A 264 -17.21 -0.61 -9.97
CA TYR A 264 -17.66 -0.49 -11.35
C TYR A 264 -16.48 -0.45 -12.31
N GLU A 265 -15.48 0.40 -12.03
CA GLU A 265 -14.28 0.50 -12.86
C GLU A 265 -13.46 -0.79 -12.83
N ILE A 266 -13.35 -1.48 -11.69
CA ILE A 266 -12.71 -2.80 -11.59
C ILE A 266 -13.35 -3.80 -12.57
N TRP A 267 -14.69 -3.80 -12.68
CA TRP A 267 -15.36 -4.67 -13.64
C TRP A 267 -15.11 -4.24 -15.08
N GLN A 268 -15.02 -2.94 -15.36
CA GLN A 268 -14.65 -2.46 -16.70
C GLN A 268 -13.24 -2.90 -17.10
N GLU A 269 -12.28 -2.89 -16.16
CA GLU A 269 -10.89 -3.26 -16.43
C GLU A 269 -10.69 -4.77 -16.57
N HIS A 270 -11.36 -5.57 -15.74
CA HIS A 270 -11.08 -7.00 -15.62
C HIS A 270 -12.21 -7.91 -16.10
N GLY A 271 -13.45 -7.42 -16.25
CA GLY A 271 -14.63 -8.23 -16.55
C GLY A 271 -14.48 -9.08 -17.80
N ASP A 272 -14.05 -8.48 -18.92
CA ASP A 272 -13.84 -9.18 -20.20
C ASP A 272 -12.80 -10.31 -20.08
N TRP A 273 -11.74 -10.11 -19.29
CA TRP A 273 -10.73 -11.14 -19.03
C TRP A 273 -11.29 -12.24 -18.13
N ILE A 274 -12.04 -11.89 -17.09
CA ILE A 274 -12.67 -12.85 -16.16
C ILE A 274 -13.65 -13.75 -16.90
N GLU A 275 -14.53 -13.17 -17.73
CA GLU A 275 -15.53 -13.91 -18.49
C GLU A 275 -14.89 -14.87 -19.49
N ARG A 276 -13.82 -14.43 -20.17
CA ARG A 276 -13.13 -15.22 -21.18
C ARG A 276 -12.25 -16.31 -20.59
N GLU A 277 -11.43 -15.99 -19.59
CA GLU A 277 -10.36 -16.86 -19.09
C GLU A 277 -10.77 -17.69 -17.87
N GLN A 278 -11.88 -17.32 -17.19
CA GLN A 278 -12.40 -18.00 -15.99
C GLN A 278 -11.28 -18.30 -14.96
N PRO A 279 -10.56 -17.27 -14.50
CA PRO A 279 -9.40 -17.42 -13.63
C PRO A 279 -9.78 -17.98 -12.27
N ARG A 280 -8.83 -18.68 -11.63
CA ARG A 280 -8.99 -19.15 -10.26
C ARG A 280 -8.63 -18.03 -9.29
N PHE A 281 -9.57 -17.69 -8.43
CA PHE A 281 -9.41 -16.66 -7.41
C PHE A 281 -9.20 -17.23 -6.01
N GLY A 282 -8.45 -16.50 -5.20
CA GLY A 282 -8.37 -16.73 -3.77
C GLY A 282 -9.67 -16.37 -3.03
N PRO A 283 -9.83 -16.84 -1.78
CA PRO A 283 -11.00 -16.52 -0.95
C PRO A 283 -11.18 -15.00 -0.77
N GLY A 284 -12.42 -14.52 -0.91
CA GLY A 284 -12.78 -13.11 -0.78
C GLY A 284 -12.57 -12.30 -2.07
N ILE A 285 -11.74 -12.74 -3.01
CA ILE A 285 -11.50 -12.05 -4.28
C ILE A 285 -12.61 -12.38 -5.28
N ALA A 286 -13.00 -13.65 -5.38
CA ALA A 286 -14.12 -14.09 -6.23
C ALA A 286 -15.42 -13.35 -5.87
N GLU A 287 -15.73 -13.24 -4.58
CA GLU A 287 -16.94 -12.57 -4.09
C GLU A 287 -16.93 -11.06 -4.39
N ARG A 288 -15.75 -10.43 -4.39
CA ARG A 288 -15.61 -9.00 -4.73
C ARG A 288 -15.81 -8.77 -6.23
N PHE A 289 -15.26 -9.61 -7.10
CA PHE A 289 -15.54 -9.53 -8.54
C PHE A 289 -17.00 -9.85 -8.88
N ALA A 290 -17.58 -10.86 -8.22
CA ALA A 290 -18.99 -11.19 -8.37
C ALA A 290 -19.90 -10.03 -7.93
N TRP A 291 -19.53 -9.29 -6.88
CA TRP A 291 -20.24 -8.06 -6.51
C TRP A 291 -20.01 -6.94 -7.53
N SER A 292 -18.77 -6.72 -7.99
CA SER A 292 -18.44 -5.71 -8.99
C SER A 292 -19.22 -5.90 -10.30
N SER A 293 -19.43 -7.14 -10.75
CA SER A 293 -20.19 -7.44 -11.97
C SER A 293 -21.69 -7.09 -11.89
N THR A 294 -22.22 -6.88 -10.68
CA THR A 294 -23.62 -6.45 -10.48
C THR A 294 -23.82 -4.95 -10.55
N LEU A 295 -22.74 -4.16 -10.61
CA LEU A 295 -22.84 -2.70 -10.55
C LEU A 295 -23.30 -2.12 -11.88
N GLU A 296 -24.33 -1.30 -11.80
CA GLU A 296 -24.93 -0.68 -12.97
C GLU A 296 -24.38 0.73 -13.22
N ARG A 297 -24.35 1.13 -14.50
CA ARG A 297 -23.93 2.47 -14.94
C ARG A 297 -24.67 3.59 -14.19
N GLY A 298 -25.96 3.46 -13.94
CA GLY A 298 -26.73 4.47 -13.22
C GLY A 298 -26.28 4.66 -11.76
N GLY A 299 -25.84 3.58 -11.09
CA GLY A 299 -25.25 3.65 -9.76
C GLY A 299 -23.89 4.36 -9.77
N PHE A 300 -23.05 3.99 -10.75
CA PHE A 300 -21.77 4.65 -10.99
C PHE A 300 -21.91 6.16 -11.25
N GLU A 301 -22.83 6.59 -12.11
CA GLU A 301 -23.04 8.00 -12.45
C GLU A 301 -23.48 8.82 -11.22
N ARG A 302 -24.37 8.27 -10.37
CA ARG A 302 -24.76 8.91 -9.10
C ARG A 302 -23.58 9.02 -8.13
N ALA A 303 -22.78 7.97 -8.01
CA ALA A 303 -21.61 7.97 -7.15
C ALA A 303 -20.55 8.98 -7.65
N GLN A 304 -20.33 9.08 -8.96
CA GLN A 304 -19.44 10.08 -9.55
C GLN A 304 -19.92 11.52 -9.28
N HIS A 305 -21.23 11.78 -9.38
CA HIS A 305 -21.80 13.07 -9.00
C HIS A 305 -21.54 13.39 -7.52
N ASN A 306 -21.76 12.42 -6.61
CA ASN A 306 -21.49 12.62 -5.19
C ASN A 306 -19.99 12.83 -4.91
N ARG A 307 -19.10 12.10 -5.61
CA ARG A 307 -17.65 12.32 -5.53
C ARG A 307 -17.26 13.73 -5.94
N GLN A 308 -17.86 14.30 -6.99
CA GLN A 308 -17.58 15.68 -7.40
C GLN A 308 -17.91 16.68 -6.29
N ARG A 309 -19.05 16.49 -5.61
CA ARG A 309 -19.44 17.29 -4.44
C ARG A 309 -18.42 17.15 -3.30
N ILE A 310 -18.13 15.92 -2.88
CA ILE A 310 -17.14 15.62 -1.81
C ILE A 310 -15.78 16.26 -2.14
N ARG A 311 -15.32 16.11 -3.39
CA ARG A 311 -14.05 16.68 -3.86
C ARG A 311 -14.04 18.20 -3.78
N ALA A 312 -15.15 18.86 -4.15
CA ALA A 312 -15.26 20.32 -4.05
C ALA A 312 -15.24 20.80 -2.59
N GLU A 313 -15.92 20.09 -1.69
CA GLU A 313 -15.92 20.38 -0.25
C GLU A 313 -14.51 20.23 0.36
N LEU A 314 -13.83 19.11 0.10
CA LEU A 314 -12.46 18.85 0.56
C LEU A 314 -11.47 19.88 0.01
N ARG A 315 -11.61 20.30 -1.25
CA ARG A 315 -10.76 21.35 -1.85
C ARG A 315 -10.93 22.69 -1.13
N ARG A 316 -12.17 23.08 -0.85
CA ARG A 316 -12.46 24.31 -0.10
C ARG A 316 -11.96 24.24 1.34
N LEU A 317 -12.06 23.05 1.96
CA LEU A 317 -11.64 22.82 3.33
C LEU A 317 -10.12 22.99 3.51
N LEU A 318 -9.33 22.31 2.66
CA LEU A 318 -7.88 22.25 2.81
C LEU A 318 -7.14 23.41 2.15
N GLY A 319 -7.64 23.93 1.03
CA GLY A 319 -6.92 24.94 0.26
C GLY A 319 -5.51 24.46 -0.12
N ARG A 320 -4.52 25.33 0.09
CA ARG A 320 -3.09 25.03 -0.14
C ARG A 320 -2.25 25.15 1.15
N ASP A 321 -2.89 25.50 2.25
CA ASP A 321 -2.28 25.97 3.50
C ASP A 321 -2.68 25.12 4.71
N ARG A 322 -3.60 24.16 4.57
CA ARG A 322 -4.09 23.33 5.67
C ARG A 322 -3.85 21.85 5.43
N LEU A 323 -3.65 21.13 6.54
CA LEU A 323 -3.56 19.68 6.56
C LEU A 323 -4.74 19.08 7.30
N LEU A 324 -5.35 18.04 6.73
CA LEU A 324 -6.18 17.14 7.50
C LEU A 324 -5.30 16.12 8.23
N VAL A 325 -5.47 15.99 9.53
CA VAL A 325 -4.84 14.99 10.37
C VAL A 325 -5.84 13.89 10.66
N VAL A 326 -5.54 12.69 10.17
CA VAL A 326 -6.40 11.51 10.31
C VAL A 326 -5.59 10.32 10.85
N PRO A 327 -6.20 9.39 11.60
CA PRO A 327 -5.60 8.09 11.84
C PRO A 327 -5.41 7.38 10.48
N THR A 328 -4.27 6.74 10.26
CA THR A 328 -4.06 6.00 8.99
C THR A 328 -4.91 4.73 8.93
N MET A 329 -5.18 4.16 10.10
CA MET A 329 -5.87 2.88 10.29
C MET A 329 -6.61 2.88 11.63
N PRO A 330 -7.71 2.11 11.77
CA PRO A 330 -8.53 2.13 12.98
C PRO A 330 -7.87 1.38 14.16
N GLY A 331 -6.87 0.54 13.91
CA GLY A 331 -6.15 -0.21 14.93
C GLY A 331 -4.92 -0.91 14.37
N ILE A 332 -4.21 -1.68 15.20
CA ILE A 332 -3.03 -2.43 14.79
C ILE A 332 -3.35 -3.52 13.76
N ALA A 333 -2.33 -3.91 12.98
CA ALA A 333 -2.45 -4.94 11.94
C ALA A 333 -3.11 -6.24 12.46
N PRO A 334 -4.08 -6.85 11.75
CA PRO A 334 -4.63 -8.16 12.11
C PRO A 334 -3.57 -9.24 12.22
N LYS A 335 -3.87 -10.27 13.03
CA LYS A 335 -3.08 -11.50 13.00
C LYS A 335 -3.23 -12.20 11.65
N ILE A 336 -2.16 -12.84 11.18
CA ILE A 336 -2.20 -13.69 9.99
C ILE A 336 -3.29 -14.77 10.18
N GLY A 337 -4.09 -15.02 9.15
CA GLY A 337 -5.19 -15.99 9.22
C GLY A 337 -6.46 -15.49 9.92
N THR A 338 -6.55 -14.21 10.26
CA THR A 338 -7.84 -13.59 10.63
C THR A 338 -8.75 -13.63 9.40
N THR A 339 -9.93 -14.25 9.48
CA THR A 339 -10.84 -14.44 8.33
C THR A 339 -12.28 -14.05 8.65
N GLY A 340 -13.15 -14.07 7.64
CA GLY A 340 -14.59 -13.88 7.79
C GLY A 340 -14.99 -12.44 8.11
N GLU A 341 -16.12 -12.30 8.83
CA GLU A 341 -16.76 -11.01 9.08
C GLU A 341 -15.85 -10.03 9.83
N ALA A 342 -15.08 -10.48 10.81
CA ALA A 342 -14.20 -9.61 11.59
C ALA A 342 -13.15 -8.91 10.70
N LEU A 343 -12.57 -9.63 9.73
CA LEU A 343 -11.61 -9.07 8.78
C LEU A 343 -12.29 -8.08 7.83
N GLU A 344 -13.46 -8.42 7.29
CA GLU A 344 -14.20 -7.52 6.39
C GLU A 344 -14.67 -6.25 7.09
N GLN A 345 -15.10 -6.32 8.34
CA GLN A 345 -15.46 -5.14 9.14
C GLN A 345 -14.25 -4.24 9.42
N LEU A 346 -13.06 -4.82 9.63
CA LEU A 346 -11.85 -4.02 9.77
C LEU A 346 -11.44 -3.40 8.42
N ARG A 347 -11.53 -4.15 7.32
CA ARG A 347 -11.25 -3.66 5.97
C ARG A 347 -12.17 -2.50 5.61
N LYS A 348 -13.47 -2.61 5.89
CA LYS A 348 -14.46 -1.54 5.72
C LYS A 348 -14.05 -0.28 6.50
N ARG A 349 -13.76 -0.41 7.79
CA ARG A 349 -13.32 0.71 8.65
C ARG A 349 -12.03 1.35 8.16
N THR A 350 -11.08 0.53 7.70
CA THR A 350 -9.84 1.02 7.11
C THR A 350 -10.09 1.81 5.82
N MET A 351 -11.01 1.34 4.98
CA MET A 351 -11.36 2.03 3.73
C MET A 351 -12.21 3.29 3.94
N GLN A 352 -13.02 3.35 4.99
CA GLN A 352 -13.71 4.57 5.41
C GLN A 352 -12.71 5.69 5.75
N LEU A 353 -11.56 5.36 6.36
CA LEU A 353 -10.48 6.33 6.61
C LEU A 353 -9.70 6.64 5.32
N SER A 354 -9.32 5.61 4.57
CA SER A 354 -8.43 5.77 3.43
C SER A 354 -9.10 6.40 2.19
N CYS A 355 -10.43 6.33 2.07
CA CYS A 355 -11.16 6.88 0.93
C CYS A 355 -11.20 8.41 0.92
N ILE A 356 -10.94 9.09 2.05
CA ILE A 356 -10.95 10.55 2.17
C ILE A 356 -10.04 11.20 1.11
N ALA A 357 -8.76 10.80 1.08
CA ALA A 357 -7.82 11.28 0.07
C ALA A 357 -8.14 10.78 -1.35
N GLY A 358 -8.70 9.57 -1.48
CA GLY A 358 -9.10 8.99 -2.77
C GLY A 358 -10.21 9.78 -3.46
N LEU A 359 -11.27 10.10 -2.73
CA LEU A 359 -12.40 10.90 -3.21
C LEU A 359 -11.97 12.32 -3.59
N GLY A 360 -11.08 12.93 -2.80
CA GLY A 360 -10.47 14.23 -3.11
C GLY A 360 -9.48 14.20 -4.29
N GLY A 361 -8.87 13.05 -4.56
CA GLY A 361 -7.71 12.93 -5.45
C GLY A 361 -6.48 13.66 -4.88
N PHE A 362 -6.31 13.60 -3.56
CA PHE A 362 -5.35 14.38 -2.79
C PHE A 362 -4.13 13.56 -2.37
N PRO A 363 -2.98 14.23 -2.15
CA PRO A 363 -1.81 13.58 -1.58
C PRO A 363 -2.01 13.34 -0.08
N GLN A 364 -1.56 12.17 0.37
CA GLN A 364 -1.60 11.78 1.78
C GLN A 364 -0.30 11.08 2.17
N VAL A 365 0.36 11.57 3.22
CA VAL A 365 1.56 10.95 3.79
C VAL A 365 1.22 10.25 5.10
N THR A 366 1.58 8.97 5.19
CA THR A 366 1.56 8.14 6.40
C THR A 366 2.88 8.30 7.16
N VAL A 367 2.78 8.49 8.48
CA VAL A 367 3.91 8.67 9.40
C VAL A 367 3.79 7.68 10.57
N PRO A 368 4.79 6.82 10.81
CA PRO A 368 4.84 5.96 11.99
C PRO A 368 4.83 6.79 13.28
N ALA A 369 3.94 6.44 14.20
CA ALA A 369 3.64 7.23 15.40
C ALA A 369 3.81 6.45 16.72
N GLY A 370 4.35 5.22 16.66
CA GLY A 370 4.63 4.40 17.84
C GLY A 370 4.20 2.96 17.65
N THR A 371 4.02 2.25 18.76
CA THR A 371 3.59 0.84 18.77
C THR A 371 2.57 0.56 19.86
N VAL A 372 1.61 -0.31 19.57
CA VAL A 372 0.66 -0.88 20.54
C VAL A 372 0.76 -2.40 20.44
N ASP A 373 0.90 -3.08 21.57
CA ASP A 373 1.06 -4.55 21.64
C ASP A 373 2.16 -5.09 20.69
N GLY A 374 3.27 -4.35 20.57
CA GLY A 374 4.40 -4.68 19.70
C GLY A 374 4.18 -4.42 18.20
N ALA A 375 2.99 -3.95 17.79
CA ALA A 375 2.67 -3.65 16.40
C ALA A 375 2.69 -2.14 16.12
N PRO A 376 3.16 -1.68 14.95
CA PRO A 376 3.16 -0.26 14.60
C PRO A 376 1.77 0.38 14.60
N VAL A 377 1.73 1.69 14.90
CA VAL A 377 0.60 2.60 14.66
C VAL A 377 1.07 3.85 13.91
N ALA A 378 0.17 4.49 13.14
CA ALA A 378 0.55 5.60 12.28
C ALA A 378 -0.54 6.68 12.17
N VAL A 379 -0.09 7.91 11.92
CA VAL A 379 -0.94 9.07 11.58
C VAL A 379 -0.77 9.43 10.11
N SER A 380 -1.80 10.02 9.52
CA SER A 380 -1.75 10.51 8.15
C SER A 380 -2.03 12.01 8.09
N PHE A 381 -1.32 12.67 7.19
CA PHE A 381 -1.50 14.08 6.84
C PHE A 381 -1.97 14.17 5.39
N ILE A 382 -3.11 14.80 5.16
CA ILE A 382 -3.70 15.00 3.83
C ILE A 382 -3.60 16.48 3.48
N ALA A 383 -2.99 16.80 2.35
CA ALA A 383 -2.92 18.17 1.82
C ALA A 383 -3.87 18.34 0.63
N GLY A 384 -4.06 19.57 0.17
CA GLY A 384 -4.79 19.83 -1.07
C GLY A 384 -4.09 19.23 -2.30
N ALA A 385 -4.84 19.03 -3.39
CA ALA A 385 -4.29 18.52 -4.65
C ALA A 385 -3.10 19.37 -5.16
N GLY A 386 -2.04 18.69 -5.63
CA GLY A 386 -0.81 19.31 -6.13
C GLY A 386 0.13 19.81 -5.04
N MET A 387 -0.11 19.45 -3.77
CA MET A 387 0.75 19.82 -2.64
C MET A 387 1.67 18.68 -2.20
N ASP A 388 1.94 17.71 -3.08
CA ASP A 388 2.73 16.50 -2.82
C ASP A 388 4.13 16.79 -2.25
N VAL A 389 4.96 17.53 -3.00
CA VAL A 389 6.33 17.89 -2.58
C VAL A 389 6.31 18.82 -1.35
N PRO A 390 5.46 19.86 -1.27
CA PRO A 390 5.30 20.63 -0.04
C PRO A 390 4.93 19.79 1.19
N LEU A 391 4.03 18.81 1.05
CA LEU A 391 3.65 17.88 2.11
C LEU A 391 4.83 17.01 2.55
N LEU A 392 5.57 16.43 1.60
CA LEU A 392 6.78 15.65 1.90
C LEU A 392 7.83 16.49 2.64
N ARG A 393 8.09 17.72 2.18
CA ARG A 393 9.03 18.65 2.83
C ARG A 393 8.56 19.01 4.24
N TRP A 394 7.26 19.20 4.45
CA TRP A 394 6.72 19.49 5.77
C TRP A 394 6.88 18.30 6.71
N VAL A 395 6.57 17.07 6.26
CA VAL A 395 6.74 15.85 7.06
C VAL A 395 8.20 15.63 7.44
N ASP A 396 9.13 15.76 6.50
CA ASP A 396 10.58 15.63 6.75
C ASP A 396 11.05 16.59 7.85
N ARG A 397 10.59 17.85 7.83
CA ARG A 397 10.90 18.85 8.86
C ARG A 397 10.29 18.52 10.22
N VAL A 398 9.00 18.17 10.27
CA VAL A 398 8.30 17.83 11.52
C VAL A 398 8.97 16.64 12.21
N VAL A 399 9.25 15.58 11.46
CA VAL A 399 9.87 14.36 11.98
C VAL A 399 11.28 14.65 12.48
N SER A 400 12.05 15.44 11.73
CA SER A 400 13.41 15.85 12.14
C SER A 400 13.39 16.69 13.42
N ALA A 401 12.42 17.59 13.57
CA ALA A 401 12.26 18.40 14.77
C ALA A 401 11.83 17.55 15.99
N ALA A 402 10.92 16.60 15.78
CA ALA A 402 10.44 15.68 16.81
C ALA A 402 11.54 14.72 17.32
N ALA A 403 12.59 14.48 16.53
CA ALA A 403 13.74 13.66 16.91
C ALA A 403 14.74 14.40 17.83
N GLY A 404 14.71 15.74 17.89
CA GLY A 404 15.59 16.59 18.72
C GLY A 404 17.08 16.62 18.27
N PRO A 405 17.88 17.63 18.67
CA PRO A 405 19.32 17.57 18.54
C PRO A 405 19.89 16.66 19.64
N VAL A 406 20.65 15.64 19.22
CA VAL A 406 21.38 14.61 19.99
C VAL A 406 20.62 13.30 20.24
N GLY A 407 21.02 12.25 19.52
CA GLY A 407 20.70 10.87 19.85
C GLY A 407 20.71 9.88 18.69
N GLN A 408 21.85 9.69 18.01
CA GLN A 408 22.11 8.47 17.24
C GLN A 408 22.12 7.25 18.19
N ALA A 409 20.96 6.76 18.61
CA ALA A 409 20.81 5.51 19.35
C ALA A 409 19.32 5.12 19.51
N ALA A 410 18.62 4.85 18.41
CA ALA A 410 17.43 4.01 18.43
C ALA A 410 17.18 3.41 17.04
N GLY A 411 17.61 2.17 16.85
CA GLY A 411 17.00 1.26 15.88
C GLY A 411 17.46 1.37 14.42
N GLN A 412 18.76 1.54 14.16
CA GLN A 412 19.30 0.88 12.97
C GLN A 412 19.12 -0.62 13.17
N ALA A 413 18.27 -1.25 12.34
CA ALA A 413 18.39 -2.69 12.14
C ALA A 413 19.86 -2.96 11.76
N PRO A 414 20.52 -3.99 12.30
CA PRO A 414 21.88 -4.28 11.94
C PRO A 414 21.92 -4.46 10.42
N SER A 415 22.69 -3.61 9.74
CA SER A 415 23.07 -3.81 8.35
C SER A 415 23.69 -5.21 8.28
N VAL A 416 22.99 -6.16 7.68
CA VAL A 416 23.58 -7.45 7.31
C VAL A 416 24.39 -7.21 6.03
N ARG A 417 25.48 -6.46 6.14
CA ARG A 417 26.53 -6.41 5.13
C ARG A 417 27.83 -6.80 5.81
N GLY A 418 28.33 -7.97 5.43
CA GLY A 418 29.66 -8.46 5.80
C GLY A 418 29.66 -9.43 6.98
N LEU A 419 29.39 -10.70 6.72
CA LEU A 419 30.04 -11.78 7.47
C LEU A 419 30.89 -12.59 6.49
N PRO A 420 32.16 -12.90 6.81
CA PRO A 420 33.00 -13.76 5.99
C PRO A 420 32.42 -15.19 5.96
N LEU A 421 32.48 -15.81 4.78
CA LEU A 421 32.34 -17.25 4.62
C LEU A 421 33.54 -17.95 5.26
N GLU A 422 33.29 -18.80 6.27
CA GLU A 422 34.04 -20.00 6.70
C GLU A 422 33.52 -20.41 8.11
N ALA A 423 33.34 -21.66 8.53
CA ALA A 423 33.70 -22.98 8.01
C ALA A 423 32.71 -24.06 8.54
N GLY A 424 32.73 -25.19 7.83
CA GLY A 424 31.98 -26.46 7.96
C GLY A 424 31.24 -26.86 9.25
N ILE A 425 30.08 -27.48 9.03
CA ILE A 425 29.51 -28.51 9.92
C ILE A 425 29.28 -29.78 9.08
N PRO A 426 29.57 -31.00 9.59
CA PRO A 426 29.77 -32.19 8.78
C PRO A 426 28.49 -32.86 8.30
N ASP A 427 28.65 -33.54 7.17
CA ASP A 427 27.74 -34.44 6.49
C ASP A 427 27.29 -35.61 7.39
N ALA A 428 25.99 -35.88 7.42
CA ALA A 428 25.44 -37.15 7.84
C ALA A 428 24.14 -37.48 7.06
N ALA A 429 24.34 -38.34 6.06
CA ALA A 429 23.45 -39.42 5.64
C ALA A 429 22.23 -39.07 4.76
N ARG A 430 22.50 -39.01 3.44
CA ARG A 430 21.61 -39.54 2.40
C ARG A 430 21.79 -41.06 2.26
N THR A 431 20.77 -41.83 2.59
CA THR A 431 20.39 -43.12 1.94
C THR A 431 18.94 -43.39 2.36
N GLY A 432 17.96 -43.75 1.53
CA GLY A 432 17.95 -44.20 0.15
C GLY A 432 16.51 -44.24 -0.40
N ARG A 433 16.42 -44.63 -1.67
CA ARG A 433 15.28 -44.55 -2.59
C ARG A 433 14.03 -45.38 -2.23
N ALA A 434 12.90 -44.80 -2.63
CA ALA A 434 11.69 -45.34 -3.30
C ALA A 434 11.46 -46.86 -3.45
N ALA A 435 10.22 -47.29 -3.18
CA ALA A 435 9.46 -48.23 -4.01
C ALA A 435 7.95 -48.10 -3.78
N SER A 436 7.21 -48.21 -4.89
CA SER A 436 5.75 -48.17 -5.07
C SER A 436 5.00 -49.40 -4.54
N ALA A 437 3.72 -49.25 -4.18
CA ALA A 437 2.57 -50.00 -4.74
C ALA A 437 1.29 -49.84 -3.88
N ALA A 438 0.16 -49.66 -4.56
CA ALA A 438 -1.20 -49.92 -4.08
C ALA A 438 -1.88 -50.84 -5.12
N PRO A 439 -3.10 -51.38 -4.92
CA PRO A 439 -3.85 -51.71 -3.69
C PRO A 439 -4.32 -53.19 -3.69
N ALA A 440 -4.95 -53.65 -2.60
CA ALA A 440 -5.72 -54.90 -2.62
C ALA A 440 -7.07 -54.73 -1.90
N ALA A 441 -8.12 -55.08 -2.62
CA ALA A 441 -9.49 -55.21 -2.14
C ALA A 441 -9.69 -56.51 -1.34
N SER A 442 -10.63 -56.51 -0.40
CA SER A 442 -11.26 -57.75 0.07
C SER A 442 -12.76 -57.57 0.27
N SER A 443 -13.49 -58.46 -0.39
CA SER A 443 -14.92 -58.67 -0.41
C SER A 443 -15.45 -59.47 0.79
N ALA A 444 -16.65 -59.12 1.26
CA ALA A 444 -17.71 -60.00 1.81
C ALA A 444 -18.99 -59.14 1.80
N GLY A 445 -20.12 -59.46 1.13
CA GLY A 445 -20.94 -60.67 1.23
C GLY A 445 -21.69 -60.64 2.58
N ALA A 446 -23.01 -60.58 2.72
CA ALA A 446 -24.11 -60.86 1.81
C ALA A 446 -25.48 -60.39 2.39
N THR A 447 -26.49 -60.32 1.52
CA THR A 447 -27.94 -60.59 1.71
C THR A 447 -28.81 -59.73 2.63
N GLY A 448 -29.96 -59.27 2.11
CA GLY A 448 -31.12 -58.91 2.93
C GLY A 448 -32.13 -58.00 2.22
N ASP A 449 -33.22 -58.60 1.77
CA ASP A 449 -34.28 -58.08 0.90
C ASP A 449 -35.33 -57.19 1.62
N ALA A 450 -36.24 -56.61 0.81
CA ALA A 450 -37.62 -56.19 1.11
C ALA A 450 -37.95 -54.75 1.57
N ARG A 451 -38.38 -53.94 0.57
CA ARG A 451 -39.70 -53.27 0.41
C ARG A 451 -40.48 -52.70 1.62
N ILE A 452 -40.83 -51.42 1.48
CA ILE A 452 -42.18 -50.79 1.54
C ILE A 452 -43.06 -51.03 2.79
N HIS A 453 -43.22 -49.99 3.62
CA HIS A 453 -44.50 -49.29 3.96
C HIS A 453 -44.35 -48.46 5.25
N ASN A 454 -44.32 -47.12 5.13
CA ASN A 454 -45.36 -46.19 5.61
C ASN A 454 -44.94 -44.74 5.34
#